data_AF-A0A2P5BTD8-F1
#
_entry.id   AF-A0A2P5BTD8-F1
#
_cell.length_a   1.000
_cell.length_b   1.000
_cell.length_c   1.000
_cell.angle_alpha   90.00
_cell.angle_beta   90.00
_cell.angle_gamma   90.00
#
_symmetry.space_group_name_H-M   'P 1'
#
loop_
_entity.id
_entity.type
_entity.pdbx_description
1 polymer ?
#
loop_
_entity_poly.entity_id
_entity_poly.type
_entity_poly.pdbx_seq_one_letter_code
_entity_poly.pdbx_strand_id
1 'polypeptide(L)'
;MTDYHDTQNSATYKQAIKATNQIEEPSLGFVRPADNRGGTSGSTAIIKQNNTQIQLLVQTVELLKDLQERVKKLETVIQSKPSSSSGTISEDLVEKLSKLSIVEQQPPPKKEPKGTLRVFRNPSLS
;
A
#
# COMPACT_ATOMS: atom_id res chain seq x y z
N MET A 1 -13.01 -21.80 14.23
CA MET A 1 -13.44 -21.19 15.50
C MET A 1 -12.28 -21.29 16.45
N THR A 2 -11.84 -20.18 17.04
CA THR A 2 -10.76 -20.15 18.04
C THR A 2 -11.30 -20.69 19.37
N ASP A 3 -10.56 -21.56 20.04
CA ASP A 3 -10.97 -22.10 21.34
C ASP A 3 -10.74 -21.07 22.46
N TYR A 4 -11.43 -21.22 23.59
CA TYR A 4 -11.23 -20.35 24.74
C TYR A 4 -9.82 -20.54 25.33
N HIS A 5 -9.25 -21.74 25.25
CA HIS A 5 -7.86 -22.01 25.64
C HIS A 5 -6.85 -21.21 24.81
N ASP A 6 -7.06 -21.14 23.49
CA ASP A 6 -6.24 -20.31 22.60
C ASP A 6 -6.38 -18.83 22.96
N THR A 7 -7.61 -18.40 23.23
CA THR A 7 -7.92 -17.03 23.62
C THR A 7 -7.24 -16.65 24.94
N GLN A 8 -7.26 -17.55 25.94
CA GLN A 8 -6.56 -17.36 27.22
C GLN A 8 -5.05 -17.19 27.07
N ASN A 9 -4.47 -17.86 26.07
CA ASN A 9 -3.04 -17.80 25.82
C ASN A 9 -2.61 -16.54 25.05
N SER A 10 -3.55 -15.85 24.40
CA SER A 10 -3.28 -14.64 23.62
C SER A 10 -2.70 -13.51 24.48
N ALA A 11 -1.79 -12.72 23.90
CA ALA A 11 -1.15 -11.61 24.58
C ALA A 11 -2.16 -10.53 25.01
N THR A 12 -3.11 -10.21 24.11
CA THR A 12 -4.19 -9.24 24.36
C THR A 12 -5.02 -9.63 25.58
N TYR A 13 -5.40 -10.90 25.69
CA TYR A 13 -6.16 -11.40 26.83
C TYR A 13 -5.38 -11.30 28.14
N LYS A 14 -4.11 -11.73 28.15
CA LYS A 14 -3.24 -11.63 29.34
C LYS A 14 -3.03 -10.19 29.78
N GLN A 15 -2.88 -9.26 28.83
CA GLN A 15 -2.80 -7.83 29.13
C GLN A 15 -4.10 -7.29 29.72
N ALA A 16 -5.25 -7.69 29.19
CA ALA A 16 -6.55 -7.28 29.73
C ALA A 16 -6.74 -7.76 31.17
N ILE A 17 -6.43 -9.03 31.46
CA ILE A 17 -6.46 -9.58 32.83
C ILE A 17 -5.50 -8.82 33.76
N LYS A 18 -4.29 -8.51 33.29
CA LYS A 18 -3.30 -7.76 34.09
C LYS A 18 -3.77 -6.33 34.39
N ALA A 19 -4.39 -5.67 33.41
CA ALA A 19 -4.90 -4.31 33.56
C ALA A 19 -6.05 -4.27 34.58
N THR A 20 -6.98 -5.21 34.51
CA THR A 20 -8.10 -5.26 35.45
C THR A 20 -7.70 -5.72 36.84
N ASN A 21 -6.57 -6.43 36.98
CA ASN A 21 -6.05 -6.85 38.28
C ASN A 21 -5.67 -5.68 39.19
N GLN A 22 -5.43 -4.50 38.61
CA GLN A 22 -5.16 -3.27 39.37
C GLN A 22 -6.41 -2.72 40.07
N ILE A 23 -7.62 -3.08 39.61
CA ILE A 23 -8.88 -2.66 40.21
C ILE A 23 -9.16 -3.53 41.43
N GLU A 24 -9.17 -4.86 41.23
CA GLU A 24 -9.42 -5.83 42.29
C GLU A 24 -8.79 -7.19 41.96
N GLU A 25 -7.98 -7.72 42.88
CA GLU A 25 -7.32 -9.02 42.76
C GLU A 25 -8.19 -10.15 43.36
N PRO A 26 -8.17 -11.38 42.81
CA PRO A 26 -7.70 -11.73 41.46
C PRO A 26 -8.70 -11.26 40.40
N SER A 27 -8.20 -10.74 39.29
CA SER A 27 -9.03 -10.51 38.11
C SER A 27 -9.44 -11.81 37.43
N LEU A 28 -10.65 -11.79 36.87
CA LEU A 28 -11.29 -12.97 36.34
C LEU A 28 -11.62 -12.78 34.86
N GLY A 29 -11.37 -13.84 34.10
CA GLY A 29 -11.71 -13.95 32.69
C GLY A 29 -12.70 -15.08 32.46
N PHE A 30 -12.32 -16.13 31.74
CA PHE A 30 -13.18 -17.32 31.66
C PHE A 30 -13.18 -18.03 33.01
N VAL A 31 -14.36 -18.23 33.59
CA VAL A 31 -14.52 -18.87 34.89
C VAL A 31 -15.58 -19.96 34.78
N ARG A 32 -15.37 -21.08 35.48
CA ARG A 32 -16.38 -22.13 35.59
C ARG A 32 -17.40 -21.74 36.66
N PRO A 33 -18.70 -21.70 36.34
CA PRO A 33 -19.74 -21.38 37.32
C PRO A 33 -19.76 -22.35 38.52
N ALA A 34 -19.37 -23.60 38.30
CA ALA A 34 -19.28 -24.61 39.36
C ALA A 34 -18.30 -24.23 40.48
N ASP A 35 -17.27 -23.44 40.16
CA ASP A 35 -16.22 -23.03 41.10
C ASP A 35 -16.68 -21.83 41.97
N ASN A 36 -17.84 -21.22 41.69
CA ASN A 36 -18.32 -19.97 42.32
C ASN A 36 -19.75 -20.07 42.86
N ARG A 37 -20.07 -21.16 43.55
CA ARG A 37 -21.43 -21.47 44.04
C ARG A 37 -21.84 -20.78 45.36
N GLY A 38 -21.03 -19.86 45.89
CA GLY A 38 -21.37 -19.08 47.08
C GLY A 38 -22.33 -17.93 46.79
N GLY A 39 -23.19 -17.57 47.75
CA GLY A 39 -24.28 -16.59 47.56
C GLY A 39 -23.83 -15.20 47.08
N THR A 40 -22.63 -14.75 47.46
CA THR A 40 -22.01 -13.50 46.98
C THR A 40 -20.81 -13.74 46.05
N SER A 41 -20.33 -14.99 45.95
CA SER A 41 -19.17 -15.35 45.14
C SER A 41 -19.48 -15.27 43.65
N GLY A 42 -20.69 -15.68 43.23
CA GLY A 42 -21.12 -15.61 41.84
C GLY A 42 -21.22 -14.17 41.31
N SER A 43 -21.83 -13.27 42.08
CA SER A 43 -21.96 -11.85 41.70
C SER A 43 -20.61 -11.14 41.64
N THR A 44 -19.72 -11.40 42.61
CA THR A 44 -18.34 -10.89 42.60
C THR A 44 -17.58 -11.38 41.36
N ALA A 45 -17.75 -12.65 41.00
CA ALA A 45 -17.11 -13.21 39.82
C ALA A 45 -17.59 -12.54 38.52
N ILE A 46 -18.90 -12.28 38.40
CA ILE A 46 -19.50 -11.58 37.26
C ILE A 46 -18.95 -10.15 37.13
N ILE A 47 -18.86 -9.40 38.23
CA ILE A 47 -18.33 -8.03 38.21
C ILE A 47 -16.90 -8.02 37.67
N LYS A 48 -16.06 -8.94 38.16
CA LYS A 48 -14.66 -9.06 37.72
C LYS A 48 -14.54 -9.47 36.25
N GLN A 49 -15.39 -10.38 35.78
CA GLN A 49 -15.47 -10.73 34.36
C GLN A 49 -15.87 -9.55 33.50
N ASN A 50 -16.85 -8.76 33.92
CA ASN A 50 -17.32 -7.59 33.20
C ASN A 50 -16.20 -6.55 33.05
N ASN A 51 -15.40 -6.33 34.09
CA ASN A 51 -14.22 -5.45 34.00
C ASN A 51 -13.26 -5.92 32.89
N THR A 52 -12.95 -7.23 32.85
CA THR A 52 -12.07 -7.80 31.82
C THR A 52 -12.68 -7.68 30.42
N GLN A 53 -13.99 -7.89 30.26
CA GLN A 53 -14.68 -7.72 28.99
C GLN A 53 -14.64 -6.26 28.50
N ILE A 54 -14.89 -5.30 29.39
CA ILE A 54 -14.80 -3.86 29.08
C ILE A 54 -13.38 -3.53 28.59
N GLN A 55 -12.35 -4.03 29.28
CA GLN A 55 -10.95 -3.78 28.88
C GLN A 55 -10.64 -4.34 27.48
N LEU A 56 -11.12 -5.55 27.16
CA LEU A 56 -10.96 -6.15 25.83
C LEU A 56 -11.69 -5.35 24.74
N LEU A 57 -12.89 -4.84 25.05
CA LEU A 57 -13.64 -3.99 24.13
C LEU A 57 -12.93 -2.67 23.86
N VAL A 58 -12.39 -2.02 24.89
CA VAL A 58 -11.60 -0.79 24.75
C VAL A 58 -10.38 -1.03 23.85
N GLN A 59 -9.61 -2.10 24.10
CA GLN A 59 -8.46 -2.47 23.26
C GLN A 59 -8.88 -2.70 21.80
N THR A 60 -10.03 -3.34 21.57
CA THR A 60 -10.56 -3.57 20.22
C THR A 60 -10.92 -2.24 19.54
N VAL A 61 -11.55 -1.32 20.26
CA VAL A 61 -11.89 0.02 19.74
C VAL A 61 -10.63 0.83 19.41
N GLU A 62 -9.58 0.75 20.23
CA GLU A 62 -8.30 1.40 19.98
C GLU A 62 -7.63 0.85 18.72
N LEU A 63 -7.60 -0.48 18.54
CA LEU A 63 -7.09 -1.11 17.32
C LEU A 63 -7.88 -0.70 16.07
N LEU A 64 -9.21 -0.59 16.17
CA LEU A 64 -10.04 -0.12 15.06
C LEU A 64 -9.77 1.35 14.71
N LYS A 65 -9.55 2.22 15.72
CA LYS A 65 -9.17 3.62 15.49
C LYS A 65 -7.82 3.74 14.79
N ASP A 66 -6.82 2.98 15.23
CA ASP A 66 -5.50 2.94 14.59
C ASP A 66 -5.59 2.43 13.15
N LEU A 67 -6.36 1.37 12.90
CA LEU A 67 -6.61 0.89 11.54
C LEU A 67 -7.31 1.93 10.67
N GLN A 68 -8.33 2.62 11.19
CA GLN A 68 -9.02 3.67 10.46
C GLN A 68 -8.07 4.84 10.13
N GLU A 69 -7.18 5.22 11.04
CA GLU A 69 -6.18 6.25 10.80
C GLU A 69 -5.18 5.82 9.71
N ARG A 70 -4.71 4.57 9.75
CA ARG A 70 -3.83 4.00 8.72
C ARG A 70 -4.50 3.96 7.35
N VAL A 71 -5.78 3.58 7.27
CA VAL A 71 -6.55 3.60 6.02
C VAL A 71 -6.63 5.02 5.46
N LYS A 72 -6.98 6.02 6.29
CA LYS A 72 -7.00 7.42 5.87
C LYS A 72 -5.65 7.89 5.35
N LYS A 73 -4.55 7.53 6.04
CA LYS A 73 -3.18 7.86 5.59
C LYS A 73 -2.85 7.21 4.24
N LEU A 74 -3.31 5.99 3.99
CA LEU A 74 -3.10 5.32 2.71
C LEU A 74 -3.92 5.97 1.60
N GLU A 75 -5.19 6.32 1.87
CA GLU A 75 -6.04 7.05 0.93
C GLU A 75 -5.43 8.40 0.51
N THR A 76 -4.88 9.16 1.46
CA THR A 76 -4.22 10.44 1.14
C THR A 76 -2.92 10.24 0.36
N VAL A 77 -2.13 9.20 0.66
CA VAL A 77 -0.95 8.84 -0.14
C VAL A 77 -1.34 8.45 -1.56
N ILE A 78 -2.44 7.70 -1.75
CA ILE A 78 -2.91 7.33 -3.08
C ILE A 78 -3.39 8.56 -3.86
N GLN A 79 -4.13 9.47 -3.23
CA GLN A 79 -4.61 10.69 -3.88
C GLN A 79 -3.49 11.71 -4.17
N SER A 80 -2.47 11.79 -3.31
CA SER A 80 -1.33 12.70 -3.50
C SER A 80 -0.28 12.13 -4.45
N LYS A 81 -0.29 10.82 -4.71
CA LYS A 81 0.54 10.23 -5.75
C LYS A 81 -0.03 10.70 -7.10
N PRO A 82 0.70 11.53 -7.89
CA PRO A 82 0.23 11.89 -9.21
C PRO A 82 0.01 10.61 -9.98
N SER A 83 -1.15 10.49 -10.63
CA SER A 83 -1.51 9.38 -11.49
C SER A 83 -0.42 9.20 -12.54
N SER A 84 0.56 8.35 -12.22
CA SER A 84 1.64 7.92 -13.10
C SER A 84 1.15 6.83 -14.05
N SER A 85 -0.17 6.64 -14.13
CA SER A 85 -0.85 5.93 -15.20
C SER A 85 -1.26 6.92 -16.30
N SER A 86 -0.33 7.10 -17.25
CA SER A 86 -0.61 7.01 -18.70
C SER A 86 -1.88 7.71 -19.20
N GLY A 87 -1.77 8.99 -19.60
CA GLY A 87 -2.84 9.65 -20.34
C GLY A 87 -2.56 11.07 -20.81
N THR A 88 -1.65 11.79 -20.16
CA THR A 88 -1.24 13.13 -20.59
C THR A 88 0.24 13.15 -20.87
N ILE A 89 0.61 12.59 -22.03
CA ILE A 89 1.81 13.07 -22.72
C ILE A 89 1.57 14.58 -22.84
N SER A 90 2.32 15.41 -22.10
CA SER A 90 2.14 16.86 -22.18
C SER A 90 2.15 17.26 -23.65
N GLU A 91 1.19 18.05 -24.10
CA GLU A 91 1.14 18.53 -25.49
C GLU A 91 2.48 19.17 -25.89
N ASP A 92 3.17 19.80 -24.95
CA ASP A 92 4.53 20.34 -25.12
C ASP A 92 5.60 19.27 -25.46
N LEU A 93 5.48 18.04 -24.93
CA LEU A 93 6.33 16.90 -25.31
C LEU A 93 5.96 16.37 -26.69
N VAL A 94 4.67 16.31 -27.03
CA VAL A 94 4.20 15.92 -28.38
C VAL A 94 4.65 16.95 -29.42
N GLU A 95 4.58 18.23 -29.08
CA GLU A 95 4.99 19.34 -29.94
C GLU A 95 6.50 19.38 -30.12
N LYS A 96 7.28 19.09 -29.07
CA LYS A 96 8.74 18.94 -29.17
C LYS A 96 9.13 17.71 -29.98
N LEU A 97 8.42 16.59 -29.84
CA LEU A 97 8.67 15.37 -30.63
C LEU A 97 8.24 15.51 -32.10
N SER A 98 7.14 16.20 -32.40
CA SER A 98 6.72 16.47 -33.78
C SER A 98 7.66 17.45 -34.49
N LYS A 99 8.25 18.39 -33.74
CA LYS A 99 9.34 19.25 -34.21
C LYS A 99 10.67 18.51 -34.38
N LEU A 100 10.84 17.36 -33.72
CA LEU A 100 11.99 16.45 -33.87
C LEU A 100 11.80 15.43 -35.00
N SER A 101 11.03 15.75 -36.03
CA SER A 101 11.11 15.04 -37.31
C SER A 101 12.56 15.08 -37.78
N ILE A 102 13.26 13.96 -37.60
CA ILE A 102 14.51 13.66 -38.29
C ILE A 102 14.11 13.45 -39.74
N VAL A 103 13.80 14.56 -40.42
CA VAL A 103 14.04 14.66 -41.84
C VAL A 103 15.54 14.51 -41.93
N GLU A 104 15.97 13.29 -42.18
CA GLU A 104 17.17 13.04 -42.94
C GLU A 104 16.96 13.81 -44.25
N GLN A 105 17.28 15.10 -44.22
CA GLN A 105 17.48 15.92 -45.38
C GLN A 105 18.73 15.33 -46.01
N GLN A 106 18.58 14.20 -46.70
CA GLN A 106 19.47 13.93 -47.79
C GLN A 106 19.32 15.15 -48.70
N PRO A 107 20.38 15.97 -48.88
CA PRO A 107 20.34 16.99 -49.89
C PRO A 107 19.98 16.31 -51.21
N PRO A 108 19.12 16.92 -52.06
CA PRO A 108 18.79 16.34 -53.35
C PRO A 108 20.09 15.94 -54.05
N PRO A 109 20.16 14.75 -54.66
CA PRO A 109 21.41 14.27 -55.25
C PRO A 109 21.94 15.34 -56.20
N LYS A 110 23.09 15.92 -55.85
CA LYS A 110 23.75 16.91 -56.69
C LYS A 110 24.01 16.23 -58.03
N LYS A 111 23.31 16.67 -59.08
CA LYS A 111 23.61 16.22 -60.45
C LYS A 111 25.04 16.66 -60.75
N GLU A 112 25.97 15.71 -60.73
CA GLU A 112 27.33 15.96 -61.17
C GLU A 112 27.29 16.45 -62.63
N PRO A 113 28.05 17.49 -62.99
CA PRO A 113 28.11 17.94 -64.37
C PRO A 113 28.66 16.80 -65.22
N LYS A 114 27.95 16.47 -66.30
CA LYS A 114 28.40 15.45 -67.26
C LYS A 114 29.80 15.81 -67.74
N GLY A 115 30.78 14.98 -67.39
CA GLY A 115 32.16 15.18 -67.83
C GLY A 115 32.26 15.19 -69.36
N THR A 116 33.16 16.01 -69.89
CA THR A 116 33.47 16.03 -71.32
C THR A 116 34.21 14.75 -71.69
N LEU A 117 33.58 13.88 -72.46
CA LEU A 117 34.22 12.71 -73.08
C LEU A 117 35.27 13.19 -74.09
N ARG A 118 36.55 13.05 -73.74
CA ARG A 118 37.66 13.20 -74.68
C ARG A 118 37.82 11.89 -75.44
N VAL A 119 37.35 11.88 -76.68
CA VAL A 119 37.59 10.77 -77.60
C VAL A 119 39.01 10.89 -78.15
N PHE A 120 39.81 9.84 -78.00
CA PHE A 120 41.13 9.79 -78.63
C PHE A 120 40.93 9.62 -80.14
N ARG A 121 41.36 10.60 -80.94
CA ARG A 121 41.40 10.42 -82.39
C ARG A 121 42.58 9.52 -82.73
N ASN A 122 42.30 8.42 -83.41
CA ASN A 122 43.35 7.55 -83.97
C ASN A 122 44.20 8.37 -84.96
N PRO A 123 45.53 8.44 -84.79
CA PRO A 123 46.38 9.31 -85.61
C PRO A 123 46.77 8.73 -86.98
N SER A 124 46.03 7.77 -87.52
CA SER A 124 46.39 7.13 -88.81
C SER A 124 45.20 6.97 -89.76
N LEU A 125 44.48 8.07 -89.99
CA LEU A 125 43.60 8.25 -91.15
C LEU A 125 43.79 9.68 -91.66
N SER A 126 44.92 9.90 -92.33
CA SER A 126 45.13 10.93 -93.36
C SER A 126 45.36 10.21 -94.67
#